data_AF-A0A438FIH1-F1
#
_entry.id   AF-A0A438FIH1-F1
#
_cell.length_a   1.000
_cell.length_b   1.000
_cell.length_c   1.000
_cell.angle_alpha   90.00
_cell.angle_beta   90.00
_cell.angle_gamma   90.00
#
_symmetry.space_group_name_H-M   'P 1'
#
loop_
_entity.id
_entity.type
_entity.pdbx_description
1 polymer ?
#
loop_
_entity_poly.entity_id
_entity_poly.type
_entity_poly.pdbx_seq_one_letter_code
_entity_poly.pdbx_strand_id
1 'polypeptide(L)'
;MDYLDFLYSGKGNVSRMYDVWNAFHCPEKGAKSLTAYFMDFKKVYEELNALMPFSPDVRVQQAQREQMAVMSFLSGLPSEFETANLRFFLF
;
A
#
# COMPACT_ATOMS: atom_id res chain seq x y z
N MET A 1 -20.11 10.67 19.61
CA MET A 1 -19.36 9.88 18.62
C MET A 1 -17.86 10.14 18.71
N ASP A 2 -17.44 11.39 18.92
CA ASP A 2 -16.03 11.81 18.97
C ASP A 2 -15.14 11.06 19.97
N TYR A 3 -15.67 10.64 21.13
CA TYR A 3 -14.88 9.88 22.11
C TYR A 3 -14.57 8.44 21.68
N LEU A 4 -15.53 7.78 21.00
CA LEU A 4 -15.30 6.46 20.44
C LEU A 4 -14.38 6.53 19.22
N ASP A 5 -14.55 7.56 18.38
CA ASP A 5 -13.67 7.82 17.25
C ASP A 5 -12.23 8.09 17.73
N PHE A 6 -12.05 8.89 18.79
CA PHE A 6 -10.74 9.10 19.41
C PHE A 6 -10.09 7.80 19.92
N LEU A 7 -10.84 6.91 20.58
CA LEU A 7 -10.30 5.69 21.15
C LEU A 7 -10.06 4.57 20.13
N TYR A 8 -10.88 4.47 19.08
CA TYR A 8 -10.95 3.29 18.22
C TYR A 8 -10.71 3.54 16.73
N SER A 9 -10.62 4.80 16.27
CA SER A 9 -10.34 5.08 14.84
C SER A 9 -8.92 4.72 14.41
N GLY A 10 -8.00 4.59 15.37
CA GLY A 10 -6.56 4.48 15.08
C GLY A 10 -5.97 5.75 14.45
N LYS A 11 -6.74 6.82 14.32
CA LYS A 11 -6.33 8.09 13.74
C LYS A 11 -5.26 8.73 14.63
N GLY A 12 -4.09 9.02 14.04
CA GLY A 12 -2.93 9.49 14.81
C GLY A 12 -2.16 8.40 15.54
N ASN A 13 -2.45 7.11 15.31
CA ASN A 13 -1.60 6.02 15.77
C ASN A 13 -0.32 5.96 14.92
N VAL A 14 0.67 6.77 15.32
CA VAL A 14 1.94 6.93 14.60
C VAL A 14 2.67 5.60 14.44
N SER A 15 2.63 4.72 15.44
CA SER A 15 3.23 3.38 15.34
C SER A 15 2.62 2.59 14.20
N ARG A 16 1.29 2.53 14.15
CA ARG A 16 0.59 1.79 13.09
C ARG A 16 0.82 2.40 11.70
N MET A 17 0.85 3.73 11.62
CA MET A 17 1.18 4.44 10.38
C MET A 17 2.57 4.05 9.86
N TYR A 18 3.56 3.95 10.75
CA TYR A 18 4.91 3.52 10.41
C TYR A 18 4.96 2.05 9.97
N ASP A 19 4.27 1.16 10.67
CA ASP A 19 4.21 -0.27 10.32
C ASP A 19 3.61 -0.49 8.94
N VAL A 20 2.48 0.18 8.65
CA VAL A 20 1.78 0.10 7.36
C VAL A 20 2.61 0.72 6.24
N TRP A 21 3.28 1.85 6.51
CA TRP A 21 4.20 2.47 5.57
C TRP A 21 5.35 1.53 5.20
N ASN A 22 6.01 0.93 6.19
CA ASN A 22 7.10 -0.01 5.93
C ASN A 22 6.64 -1.25 5.16
N ALA A 23 5.50 -1.84 5.54
CA ALA A 23 4.94 -2.98 4.83
C ALA A 23 4.57 -2.65 3.37
N PHE A 24 4.17 -1.40 3.10
CA PHE A 24 3.91 -0.91 1.76
C PHE A 24 5.19 -0.62 0.97
N HIS A 25 6.25 -0.12 1.57
CA HIS A 25 7.48 0.22 0.82
C HIS A 25 8.45 -0.95 0.64
N CYS A 26 8.36 -1.97 1.50
CA CYS A 26 9.16 -3.19 1.42
C CYS A 26 8.26 -4.44 1.41
N PRO A 27 7.36 -4.58 0.42
CA PRO A 27 6.56 -5.79 0.33
C PRO A 27 7.44 -6.93 -0.19
N GLU A 28 7.20 -8.14 0.31
CA GLU A 28 7.88 -9.34 -0.19
C GLU A 28 6.86 -10.45 -0.39
N LYS A 29 6.84 -11.05 -1.59
CA LYS A 29 6.02 -12.23 -1.88
C LYS A 29 6.47 -13.42 -1.04
N GLY A 30 7.79 -13.58 -0.85
CA GLY A 30 8.37 -14.76 -0.22
C GLY A 30 7.85 -16.05 -0.84
N ALA A 31 7.53 -17.03 0.02
CA ALA A 31 6.97 -18.32 -0.40
C ALA A 31 5.45 -18.30 -0.70
N LYS A 32 4.77 -17.14 -0.61
CA LYS A 32 3.32 -17.05 -0.81
C LYS A 32 2.95 -17.26 -2.27
N SER A 33 1.73 -17.74 -2.53
CA SER A 33 1.15 -17.68 -3.87
C SER A 33 0.97 -16.22 -4.31
N LEU A 34 0.92 -15.96 -5.62
CA LEU A 34 0.72 -14.61 -6.14
C LEU A 34 -0.59 -13.99 -5.62
N THR A 35 -1.66 -14.80 -5.55
CA THR A 35 -2.95 -14.38 -5.00
C THR A 35 -2.86 -14.00 -3.53
N ALA A 36 -2.21 -14.82 -2.70
CA ALA A 36 -2.06 -14.52 -1.28
C ALA A 36 -1.25 -13.24 -1.06
N TYR A 37 -0.16 -13.06 -1.82
CA TYR A 37 0.63 -11.84 -1.80
C TYR A 37 -0.19 -10.61 -2.22
N PHE A 38 -0.98 -10.71 -3.30
CA PHE A 38 -1.86 -9.63 -3.72
C PHE A 38 -2.91 -9.26 -2.68
N MET A 39 -3.52 -10.24 -2.00
CA MET A 39 -4.50 -9.96 -0.94
C MET A 39 -3.85 -9.26 0.25
N ASP A 40 -2.68 -9.73 0.70
CA ASP A 40 -1.94 -9.11 1.79
C ASP A 40 -1.53 -7.67 1.43
N PHE A 41 -1.02 -7.47 0.22
CA PHE A 41 -0.65 -6.17 -0.31
C PHE A 41 -1.86 -5.22 -0.36
N LYS A 42 -2.98 -5.68 -0.92
CA LYS A 42 -4.21 -4.89 -1.04
C LYS A 42 -4.71 -4.43 0.32
N LYS A 43 -4.65 -5.30 1.34
CA LYS A 43 -5.03 -4.95 2.72
C LYS A 43 -4.17 -3.82 3.27
N VAL A 44 -2.85 -3.89 3.09
CA VAL A 44 -1.91 -2.84 3.51
C VAL A 44 -2.19 -1.53 2.76
N TYR A 45 -2.44 -1.60 1.45
CA TYR A 45 -2.75 -0.42 0.63
C TYR A 45 -4.04 0.28 1.06
N GLU A 46 -5.11 -0.47 1.32
CA GLU A 46 -6.39 0.09 1.79
C GLU A 46 -6.25 0.76 3.16
N GLU A 47 -5.49 0.14 4.07
CA GLU A 47 -5.23 0.71 5.38
C GLU A 47 -4.38 1.99 5.30
N LEU A 48 -3.36 1.99 4.43
CA LEU A 48 -2.54 3.18 4.17
C LEU A 48 -3.38 4.36 3.68
N ASN A 49 -4.37 4.09 2.81
CA ASN A 49 -5.27 5.10 2.27
C ASN A 49 -6.17 5.70 3.34
N ALA A 50 -6.61 4.89 4.31
CA ALA A 50 -7.40 5.36 5.44
C ALA A 50 -6.57 6.19 6.43
N LEU A 51 -5.32 5.79 6.69
CA LEU A 51 -4.46 6.44 7.69
C LEU A 51 -3.79 7.72 7.19
N MET A 52 -3.42 7.80 5.92
CA MET A 52 -2.61 8.90 5.38
C MET A 52 -3.14 9.45 4.04
N PRO A 53 -4.14 10.34 4.02
CA PRO A 53 -4.56 10.96 2.77
C PRO A 53 -3.46 11.90 2.22
N PHE A 54 -3.10 11.76 0.93
CA PHE A 54 -2.06 12.59 0.28
C PHE A 54 -2.56 13.97 -0.16
N SER A 55 -3.84 14.12 -0.47
CA SER A 55 -4.40 15.38 -0.96
C SER A 55 -5.85 15.54 -0.52
N PRO A 56 -6.33 16.78 -0.30
CA PRO A 56 -7.75 17.04 -0.17
C PRO A 56 -8.52 16.79 -1.49
N ASP A 57 -7.84 16.79 -2.65
CA ASP A 57 -8.44 16.34 -3.92
C ASP A 57 -8.29 14.81 -4.07
N VAL A 58 -9.41 14.13 -3.85
CA VAL A 58 -9.54 12.66 -3.90
C VAL A 58 -9.06 12.09 -5.23
N ARG A 59 -9.30 12.77 -6.37
CA ARG A 59 -8.94 12.23 -7.69
C ARG A 59 -7.44 12.27 -7.94
N VAL A 60 -6.80 13.40 -7.61
CA VAL A 60 -5.36 13.56 -7.75
C VAL A 60 -4.64 12.61 -6.78
N GLN A 61 -5.13 12.49 -5.55
CA GLN A 61 -4.62 11.53 -4.58
C GLN A 61 -4.71 10.08 -5.08
N GLN A 62 -5.86 9.70 -5.64
CA GLN A 62 -6.08 8.33 -6.07
C GLN A 62 -5.14 7.95 -7.22
N ALA A 63 -4.97 8.81 -8.22
CA ALA A 63 -4.06 8.57 -9.34
C ALA A 63 -2.59 8.41 -8.88
N GLN A 64 -2.11 9.31 -8.01
CA GLN A 64 -0.74 9.23 -7.47
C GLN A 64 -0.52 7.96 -6.65
N ARG A 65 -1.52 7.55 -5.86
CA ARG A 65 -1.46 6.33 -5.05
C ARG A 65 -1.53 5.05 -5.87
N GLU A 66 -2.36 5.01 -6.91
CA GLU A 66 -2.46 3.85 -7.78
C GLU A 66 -1.13 3.58 -8.48
N GLN A 67 -0.46 4.62 -8.99
CA GLN A 67 0.88 4.49 -9.57
C GLN A 67 1.91 3.97 -8.54
N MET A 68 1.92 4.56 -7.35
CA MET A 68 2.83 4.13 -6.29
C MET A 68 2.55 2.69 -5.83
N ALA A 69 1.27 2.29 -5.75
CA ALA A 69 0.86 0.95 -5.37
C ALA A 69 1.28 -0.09 -6.41
N VAL A 70 1.20 0.24 -7.70
CA VAL A 70 1.71 -0.63 -8.77
C VAL A 70 3.21 -0.81 -8.61
N MET A 71 3.98 0.28 -8.49
CA MET A 71 5.44 0.20 -8.33
C MET A 71 5.86 -0.60 -7.10
N SER A 72 5.19 -0.37 -5.98
CA SER A 72 5.43 -1.07 -4.72
C SER A 72 5.06 -2.55 -4.82
N PHE A 73 3.89 -2.90 -5.35
CA PHE A 73 3.50 -4.30 -5.54
C PHE A 73 4.51 -5.08 -6.38
N LEU A 74 4.99 -4.45 -7.46
CA LEU A 74 5.95 -5.02 -8.40
C LEU A 74 7.35 -5.19 -7.79
N SER A 75 7.78 -4.31 -6.89
CA SER A 75 9.10 -4.41 -6.24
C SER A 75 9.22 -5.63 -5.31
N GLY A 76 8.11 -6.13 -4.77
CA GLY A 76 8.08 -7.32 -3.92
C GLY A 76 7.95 -8.65 -4.65
N LEU A 77 7.86 -8.64 -5.99
CA LEU A 77 7.83 -9.85 -6.80
C LEU A 77 9.26 -10.36 -7.08
N PRO A 78 9.48 -11.69 -7.09
CA PRO A 78 10.77 -12.26 -7.44
C PRO A 78 11.13 -12.02 -8.92
N SER A 79 12.42 -12.13 -9.25
CA SER A 79 12.96 -11.77 -10.57
C SER A 79 12.38 -12.57 -11.74
N GLU A 80 11.79 -13.74 -11.49
CA GLU A 80 11.00 -14.50 -12.46
C GLU A 80 9.79 -13.72 -13.04
N PHE A 81 9.37 -12.64 -12.37
CA PHE A 81 8.34 -11.70 -12.82
C PHE A 81 8.90 -10.40 -13.43
N GLU A 82 10.22 -10.25 -13.61
CA GLU A 82 10.86 -9.00 -14.08
C GLU A 82 10.37 -8.51 -15.46
N THR A 83 9.99 -9.42 -16.36
CA THR A 83 9.44 -9.06 -17.67
C THR A 83 8.13 -8.27 -17.54
N ALA A 84 7.39 -8.46 -16.44
CA ALA A 84 6.24 -7.62 -16.09
C ALA A 84 6.69 -6.30 -15.45
N ASN A 85 7.70 -6.31 -14.58
CA ASN A 85 8.25 -5.09 -13.95
C ASN A 85 8.74 -4.07 -14.99
N LEU A 86 9.53 -4.49 -15.98
CA LEU A 86 10.11 -3.60 -16.99
C LEU A 86 9.07 -2.89 -17.88
N ARG A 87 7.88 -3.46 -18.07
CA ARG A 87 6.81 -2.84 -18.88
C ARG A 87 6.05 -1.73 -18.14
N PHE A 88 6.07 -1.74 -16.80
CA PHE A 88 5.40 -0.73 -15.99
C PHE A 88 6.32 0.43 -15.58
N PHE A 89 7.65 0.23 -15.56
CA PHE A 89 8.62 1.30 -15.25
C PHE A 89 8.96 2.21 -16.44
N LEU A 90 8.58 1.85 -17.68
CA LEU A 90 8.92 2.59 -18.91
C LEU A 90 7.78 3.47 -19.48
N PHE A 91 6.71 3.71 -18.71
CA PHE A 91 5.63 4.64 -19.05
C PHE A 91 5.44 5.71 -17.98
#